data_AF-A0A554JFB9-F1
#
_entry.id   AF-A0A554JFB9-F1
#
_cell.length_a   1.000
_cell.length_b   1.000
_cell.length_c   1.000
_cell.angle_alpha   90.00
_cell.angle_beta   90.00
_cell.angle_gamma   90.00
#
_symmetry.space_group_name_H-M   'P 1'
#
loop_
_entity.id
_entity.type
_entity.pdbx_description
1 polymer ?
#
loop_
_entity_poly.entity_id
_entity_poly.type
_entity_poly.pdbx_seq_one_letter_code
_entity_poly.pdbx_strand_id
1 'polypeptide(L)' 'MKTTKQKQNEAFAALKEKMGWKNPMQAPRLSKAVISVGTGSLKDKKKNEVVADRLTKITGQKPAPRGAKKSIASLNLC' A
#
# COMPACT_ATOMS: atom_id res chain seq x y z
N MET A 1 20.74 -5.56 8.56
CA MET A 1 19.70 -4.56 8.28
C MET A 1 18.79 -4.43 9.51
N LYS A 2 18.62 -3.23 10.08
CA LYS A 2 17.66 -3.01 11.19
C LYS A 2 16.24 -3.27 10.72
N THR A 3 15.46 -4.02 11.50
CA THR A 3 14.07 -4.33 11.17
C THR A 3 13.18 -3.09 11.27
N THR A 4 12.11 -3.02 10.50
CA THR A 4 11.18 -1.86 10.50
C THR A 4 10.61 -1.57 11.90
N LYS A 5 10.45 -2.61 12.73
CA LYS A 5 10.06 -2.49 14.14
C LYS A 5 11.10 -1.76 15.00
N GLN A 6 12.38 -2.07 14.81
CA GLN A 6 13.48 -1.39 15.52
C GLN A 6 13.56 0.09 15.12
N LYS A 7 13.38 0.40 13.82
CA LYS A 7 13.34 1.79 13.34
C LYS A 7 12.18 2.59 13.90
N GLN A 8 11.00 1.98 14.07
CA GLN A 8 9.85 2.64 14.68
C GLN A 8 10.07 2.96 16.16
N ASN A 9 10.72 2.06 16.92
CA ASN A 9 11.01 2.29 18.33
C ASN A 9 12.07 3.38 18.52
N GLU A 10 13.10 3.40 17.67
CA GLU A 10 14.16 4.43 17.69
C GLU A 10 13.64 5.80 17.18
N ALA A 11 12.59 5.82 16.35
CA ALA A 11 12.04 7.05 15.78
C ALA A 11 11.49 8.01 16.84
N PHE A 12 10.96 7.52 17.97
CA PHE A 12 10.45 8.41 19.02
C PHE A 12 11.55 9.27 19.63
N ALA A 13 12.72 8.69 19.92
CA ALA A 13 13.85 9.43 20.47
C ALA A 13 14.36 10.49 19.48
N ALA A 14 14.51 10.12 18.20
CA ALA A 14 14.98 11.02 17.16
C ALA A 14 13.98 12.14 16.80
N LEU A 15 12.68 11.89 16.90
CA LEU A 15 11.63 12.86 16.58
C LEU A 15 11.22 13.73 17.78
N LYS A 16 11.38 13.24 19.02
CA LYS A 16 11.12 14.01 20.24
C LYS A 16 11.98 15.26 20.32
N GLU A 17 13.26 15.15 19.97
CA GLU A 17 14.20 16.28 19.97
C GLU A 17 13.84 17.36 18.93
N LYS A 18 13.28 16.95 17.78
CA LYS A 18 12.94 17.87 16.69
C LYS A 18 11.53 18.45 16.74
N MET A 19 10.57 17.73 17.33
CA MET A 19 9.15 18.11 17.32
C MET A 19 8.53 18.31 18.71
N GLY A 20 9.29 18.16 19.80
CA GLY A 20 8.86 18.57 21.15
C GLY A 20 7.67 17.78 21.73
N TRP A 21 7.45 16.53 21.29
CA TRP A 21 6.31 15.73 21.74
C TRP A 21 6.43 15.33 23.22
N LYS A 22 5.39 15.66 24.01
CA LYS A 22 5.29 15.32 25.44
C LYS A 22 4.93 13.86 25.71
N ASN A 23 4.21 13.21 24.78
CA ASN A 23 3.67 11.86 24.99
C ASN A 23 4.34 10.83 24.06
N PRO A 24 4.90 9.71 24.59
CA PRO A 24 5.45 8.62 23.78
C PRO A 24 4.47 7.98 22.80
N MET A 25 3.17 8.05 23.07
CA MET A 25 2.16 7.52 22.15
C MET A 25 1.83 8.45 20.97
N GLN A 26 2.33 9.69 20.97
CA GLN A 26 2.15 10.63 19.86
C GLN A 26 3.10 10.35 18.70
N ALA A 27 4.08 9.47 18.89
CA ALA A 27 5.04 9.09 17.86
C ALA A 27 4.32 8.45 16.65
N PRO A 28 4.64 8.85 15.41
CA PRO A 28 4.05 8.27 14.21
C PRO A 28 4.46 6.80 14.09
N ARG A 29 3.47 5.94 13.83
CA ARG A 29 3.64 4.51 13.58
C ARG A 29 3.19 4.19 12.15
N LEU A 30 3.84 3.23 11.50
CA LEU A 30 3.33 2.70 10.23
C LEU A 30 2.13 1.80 10.55
N SER A 31 0.95 2.20 10.09
CA SER A 31 -0.29 1.46 10.31
C SER A 31 -0.49 0.36 9.27
N LYS A 32 -0.37 0.68 7.97
CA LYS A 32 -0.45 -0.28 6.88
C LYS A 32 0.26 0.22 5.62
N ALA A 33 0.77 -0.73 4.83
CA ALA A 33 1.20 -0.48 3.45
C ALA A 33 0.16 -1.10 2.51
N VAL A 34 -0.40 -0.31 1.60
CA VAL A 34 -1.37 -0.77 0.60
C VAL A 34 -0.72 -0.71 -0.76
N ILE A 35 -0.66 -1.85 -1.45
CA ILE A 35 -0.12 -1.96 -2.81
C ILE A 35 -1.30 -2.03 -3.77
N SER A 36 -1.31 -1.14 -4.75
CA SER A 36 -2.36 -1.05 -5.77
C SER A 36 -1.72 -1.00 -7.14
N VAL A 37 -2.24 -1.79 -8.07
CA VAL A 37 -1.84 -1.78 -9.48
C VAL A 37 -3.06 -1.41 -10.31
N GLY A 38 -2.91 -0.40 -11.17
CA GLY A 38 -3.96 0.00 -12.11
C GLY A 38 -3.82 -0.77 -13.41
N THR A 39 -4.83 -1.56 -13.78
CA THR A 39 -4.89 -2.29 -15.06
C THR A 39 -6.00 -1.75 -15.97
N GLY A 40 -6.18 -0.42 -16.00
CA GLY A 40 -7.32 0.24 -16.66
C GLY A 40 -7.41 0.12 -18.18
N SER A 41 -6.30 -0.17 -18.88
CA SER A 41 -6.28 -0.28 -20.36
C SER A 41 -6.30 -1.71 -20.89
N LEU A 42 -6.34 -2.71 -20.00
CA LEU A 42 -6.26 -4.12 -20.38
C LEU A 42 -7.67 -4.70 -20.50
N LYS A 43 -8.22 -4.72 -21.72
CA LYS A 43 -9.45 -5.47 -22.04
C LYS A 43 -9.27 -6.99 -21.89
N ASP A 44 -8.03 -7.47 -21.92
CA ASP A 44 -7.69 -8.90 -21.84
C ASP A 44 -7.74 -9.42 -20.39
N LYS A 45 -8.77 -10.23 -20.07
CA LYS A 45 -8.91 -10.90 -18.76
C LYS A 45 -7.66 -11.69 -18.34
N LYS A 46 -6.97 -12.33 -19.29
CA LYS A 46 -5.75 -13.12 -19.06
C LYS A 46 -4.61 -12.31 -18.45
N LYS A 47 -4.47 -11.03 -18.79
CA LYS A 47 -3.38 -10.19 -18.25
C LYS A 47 -3.67 -9.75 -16.82
N ASN A 48 -4.94 -9.59 -16.44
CA ASN A 48 -5.31 -9.32 -15.05
C ASN A 48 -4.99 -10.51 -14.13
N GLU A 49 -5.16 -11.75 -14.59
CA GLU A 49 -4.77 -12.95 -13.86
C GLU A 49 -3.24 -12.99 -13.65
N VAL A 50 -2.45 -12.72 -14.70
CA VAL A 50 -0.98 -12.66 -14.58
C VAL A 50 -0.52 -11.59 -13.58
N VAL A 51 -1.18 -10.43 -13.58
CA VAL A 51 -0.88 -9.35 -12.61
C VAL A 51 -1.26 -9.76 -11.20
N ALA A 52 -2.40 -10.42 -11.02
CA ALA A 52 -2.83 -10.96 -9.72
C ALA A 52 -1.84 -12.02 -9.20
N ASP A 53 -1.36 -12.93 -10.05
CA ASP A 53 -0.38 -13.95 -9.69
C ASP A 53 0.95 -13.33 -9.27
N ARG A 54 1.42 -12.32 -10.01
CA ARG A 54 2.64 -11.59 -9.67
C ARG A 54 2.50 -10.85 -8.34
N LEU A 55 1.38 -10.17 -8.12
CA LEU A 55 1.10 -9.51 -6.84
C LEU A 55 1.03 -10.50 -5.69
N THR A 56 0.47 -11.69 -5.93
CA THR A 56 0.44 -12.76 -4.93
C THR A 56 1.84 -13.25 -4.61
N LYS A 57 2.73 -13.41 -5.61
CA LYS A 57 4.13 -13.79 -5.39
C LYS A 57 4.93 -12.72 -4.63
N ILE A 58 4.67 -11.45 -4.90
CA ILE A 58 5.39 -10.33 -4.26
C ILE A 58 4.91 -10.12 -2.82
N THR A 59 3.60 -10.12 -2.59
CA THR A 59 3.01 -9.76 -1.29
C THR A 59 2.69 -10.96 -0.42
N GLY A 60 2.68 -12.18 -0.97
CA GLY A 60 2.25 -13.40 -0.29
C GLY A 60 0.76 -13.42 0.07
N GLN A 61 -0.02 -12.45 -0.44
CA GLN A 61 -1.45 -12.28 -0.10
C GLN A 61 -2.30 -12.32 -1.37
N LYS A 62 -3.50 -12.88 -1.24
CA LYS A 62 -4.48 -12.89 -2.33
C LYS A 62 -4.97 -11.45 -2.61
N PRO A 63 -4.76 -10.90 -3.81
CA PRO A 63 -5.19 -9.54 -4.13
C PRO A 63 -6.71 -9.43 -4.24
N ALA A 64 -7.26 -8.29 -3.81
CA ALA A 64 -8.68 -7.98 -3.91
C ALA A 64 -8.96 -7.23 -5.23
N PRO A 65 -9.73 -7.82 -6.18
CA PRO A 65 -10.07 -7.14 -7.42
C PRO A 65 -11.03 -5.96 -7.14
N ARG A 66 -10.73 -4.78 -7.69
CA ARG A 66 -11.61 -3.61 -7.61
C ARG A 66 -12.10 -3.20 -8.99
N GLY A 67 -13.42 -3.29 -9.18
CA GLY A 67 -14.10 -2.76 -10.36
C GLY A 67 -14.24 -1.23 -10.31
N ALA A 68 -14.57 -0.64 -11.46
CA ALA A 68 -14.88 0.79 -11.54
C ALA A 68 -16.19 1.10 -10.78
N LYS A 69 -16.22 2.21 -10.05
CA LYS A 69 -17.44 2.67 -9.34
C LYS A 69 -18.35 3.54 -10.19
N LYS A 70 -17.79 4.22 -11.19
CA LYS A 70 -18.50 5.10 -12.11
C LYS A 70 -18.08 4.76 -13.52
N SER A 71 -19.04 4.68 -14.43
CA SER A 71 -18.73 4.51 -15.85
C SER A 71 -18.22 5.83 -16.41
N ILE A 72 -17.04 5.77 -17.03
CA ILE A 72 -16.42 6.91 -17.70
C ILE A 72 -16.07 6.45 -19.11
N ALA A 73 -16.88 6.84 -20.08
CA ALA A 73 -16.75 6.42 -21.48
C ALA A 73 -15.40 6.85 -22.09
N SER A 74 -14.87 8.02 -21.68
CA SER A 74 -13.55 8.50 -22.11
C SER A 74 -12.40 7.54 -21.75
N LEU A 75 -12.57 6.72 -20.72
CA LEU A 75 -11.58 5.73 -20.27
C LEU A 75 -12.01 4.30 -20.59
N ASN A 76 -13.09 4.11 -21.36
CA ASN A 76 -13.68 2.80 -21.66
C ASN A 76 -13.90 1.92 -20.41
N LEU A 77 -14.32 2.53 -19.30
CA LEU A 77 -14.61 1.84 -18.04
C LEU A 77 -16.11 1.56 -17.94
N CYS A 78 -16.46 0.28 -17.89
CA CYS A 78 -17.80 -0.22 -17.61
C CYS A 78 -17.90 -0.70 -16.16
#